data_AF-A0A2S5MD24-F1
#
_entry.id   AF-A0A2S5MD24-F1
#
_cell.length_a   1.000
_cell.length_b   1.000
_cell.length_c   1.000
_cell.angle_alpha   90.00
_cell.angle_beta   90.00
_cell.angle_gamma   90.00
#
_symmetry.space_group_name_H-M   'P 1'
#
loop_
_entity.id
_entity.type
_entity.pdbx_description
1 polymer ?
#
loop_
_entity_poly.entity_id
_entity_poly.type
_entity_poly.pdbx_seq_one_letter_code
_entity_poly.pdbx_strand_id
1 'polypeptide(L)'
;MNKLSDDQFYDAINSQDDLGLVIRAHIHIEHWIEQFLEAALPQYEKYSKNLNADYETKVLLACIAGLHADLKAPLSAFGKLRNRFAHRPNYKLSATDA
;
A
#
# COMPACT_ATOMS: atom_id res chain seq x y z
N MET A 1 15.16 -9.22 0.36
CA MET A 1 15.20 -7.85 0.93
C MET A 1 14.76 -7.96 2.39
N ASN A 2 15.42 -7.29 3.35
CA ASN A 2 15.14 -7.46 4.78
C ASN A 2 13.68 -7.10 5.12
N LYS A 3 12.97 -8.03 5.76
CA LYS A 3 11.62 -7.81 6.28
C LYS A 3 11.74 -6.85 7.48
N LEU A 4 11.09 -5.70 7.43
CA LEU A 4 10.99 -4.80 8.58
C LEU A 4 10.01 -5.42 9.59
N SER A 5 10.36 -5.39 10.88
CA SER A 5 9.41 -5.76 11.93
C SER A 5 8.31 -4.69 12.08
N ASP A 6 7.19 -5.07 12.69
CA ASP A 6 6.09 -4.13 12.97
C ASP A 6 6.59 -2.94 13.80
N ASP A 7 7.49 -3.15 14.77
CA ASP A 7 8.11 -2.08 15.55
C ASP A 7 8.91 -1.11 14.67
N GLN A 8 9.68 -1.63 13.72
CA GLN A 8 10.44 -0.79 12.78
C GLN A 8 9.52 0.00 11.83
N PHE A 9 8.35 -0.56 11.50
CA PHE A 9 7.31 0.11 10.73
C PHE A 9 6.68 1.27 11.53
N TYR A 10 6.30 1.03 12.78
CA TYR A 10 5.73 2.05 13.65
C TYR A 10 6.73 3.18 13.95
N ASP A 11 8.00 2.85 14.21
CA ASP A 11 9.05 3.84 14.44
C ASP A 11 9.29 4.70 13.19
N ALA A 12 9.33 4.07 12.01
CA ALA A 12 9.45 4.78 10.75
C ALA A 12 8.27 5.73 10.49
N ILE A 13 7.06 5.37 10.92
CA ILE A 13 5.86 6.21 10.77
C ILE A 13 5.88 7.41 11.72
N ASN A 14 6.25 7.21 12.99
CA ASN A 14 6.15 8.23 14.05
C ASN A 14 7.14 9.39 13.94
N SER A 15 8.17 9.30 13.10
CA SER A 15 9.29 10.27 13.08
C SER A 15 9.18 11.40 12.02
N GLN A 16 8.10 11.52 11.25
CA GLN A 16 8.05 12.47 10.11
C GLN A 16 6.74 13.27 9.99
N ASP A 17 6.75 14.21 9.03
CA ASP A 17 5.58 14.96 8.58
C ASP A 17 4.51 14.05 7.94
N ASP A 18 3.27 14.55 7.86
CA ASP A 18 2.12 13.80 7.34
C ASP A 18 2.38 13.19 5.95
N LEU A 19 3.11 13.91 5.09
CA LEU A 19 3.50 13.45 3.76
C LEU A 19 4.45 12.24 3.85
N GLY A 20 5.51 12.33 4.64
CA GLY A 20 6.45 11.23 4.85
C GLY A 20 5.74 10.00 5.44
N LEU A 21 4.88 10.21 6.43
CA LEU A 21 4.07 9.16 7.06
C LEU A 21 3.23 8.39 6.04
N VAL A 22 2.46 9.10 5.21
CA VAL A 22 1.59 8.47 4.20
C VAL A 22 2.39 7.75 3.12
N ILE A 23 3.51 8.32 2.66
CA ILE A 23 4.37 7.67 1.66
C ILE A 23 4.95 6.36 2.19
N ARG A 24 5.48 6.35 3.42
CA ARG A 24 6.03 5.11 3.99
C ARG A 24 4.95 4.06 4.23
N ALA A 25 3.83 4.45 4.85
CA ALA A 25 2.71 3.53 5.01
C ALA A 25 2.27 2.93 3.67
N HIS A 26 2.27 3.71 2.57
CA HIS A 26 2.00 3.20 1.23
C HIS A 26 2.99 2.15 0.76
N ILE A 27 4.28 2.43 0.90
CA ILE A 27 5.34 1.50 0.49
C ILE A 27 5.21 0.16 1.23
N HIS A 28 4.92 0.20 2.53
CA HIS A 28 4.76 -1.01 3.33
C HIS A 28 3.52 -1.80 2.97
N ILE A 29 2.37 -1.14 2.87
CA ILE A 29 1.10 -1.79 2.49
C ILE A 29 1.21 -2.38 1.08
N GLU A 30 1.77 -1.65 0.12
CA GLU A 30 1.98 -2.16 -1.23
C GLU A 30 2.93 -3.36 -1.23
N HIS A 31 3.98 -3.34 -0.42
CA HIS A 31 4.88 -4.47 -0.28
C HIS A 31 4.19 -5.71 0.31
N TRP A 32 3.28 -5.55 1.28
CA TRP A 32 2.49 -6.66 1.82
C TRP A 32 1.49 -7.22 0.80
N ILE A 33 0.87 -6.36 -0.02
CA ILE A 33 0.02 -6.80 -1.13
C ILE A 33 0.84 -7.62 -2.14
N GLU A 34 2.06 -7.18 -2.46
CA GLU A 34 2.95 -7.91 -3.36
C GLU A 34 3.30 -9.29 -2.79
N GLN A 35 3.70 -9.38 -1.51
CA GLN A 35 3.98 -10.66 -0.84
C GLN A 35 2.75 -11.57 -0.82
N PHE A 36 1.56 -11.02 -0.60
CA PHE A 36 0.31 -11.77 -0.64
C PHE A 36 0.08 -12.36 -2.04
N LEU A 37 0.25 -11.56 -3.10
CA LEU A 37 0.10 -12.01 -4.48
C LEU A 37 1.14 -13.06 -4.87
N GLU A 38 2.39 -12.90 -4.45
CA GLU A 38 3.46 -13.89 -4.62
C GLU A 38 3.10 -15.23 -3.97
N ALA A 39 2.47 -15.20 -2.79
CA ALA A 39 2.05 -16.40 -2.08
C ALA A 39 0.77 -17.02 -2.65
N ALA A 40 -0.19 -16.21 -3.10
CA ALA A 40 -1.52 -16.65 -3.51
C ALA A 40 -1.60 -17.06 -4.98
N LEU A 41 -0.77 -16.50 -5.86
CA LEU A 41 -0.84 -16.70 -7.31
C LEU A 41 0.41 -17.40 -7.85
N PRO A 42 0.29 -18.66 -8.33
CA PRO A 42 1.41 -19.34 -8.97
C PRO A 42 1.96 -18.54 -10.15
N GLN A 43 3.29 -18.38 -10.20
CA GLN A 43 4.01 -17.62 -11.23
C GLN A 43 3.79 -16.10 -11.21
N TYR A 44 3.17 -15.52 -10.17
CA TYR A 44 3.00 -14.06 -10.09
C TYR A 44 4.34 -13.32 -10.22
N GLU A 45 5.37 -13.73 -9.49
CA GLU A 45 6.72 -13.13 -9.58
C GLU A 45 7.29 -13.10 -11.01
N LYS A 46 6.97 -14.11 -11.81
CA LYS A 46 7.44 -14.23 -13.21
C LYS A 46 6.76 -13.24 -14.14
N TYR A 47 5.50 -12.90 -13.90
CA TYR A 47 4.68 -12.10 -14.81
C TYR A 47 4.34 -10.69 -14.29
N SER A 48 4.50 -10.42 -12.99
CA SER A 48 4.11 -9.16 -12.35
C SER A 48 4.79 -7.94 -13.00
N LYS A 49 6.05 -8.06 -13.39
CA LYS A 49 6.80 -6.99 -14.10
C LYS A 49 6.19 -6.62 -15.45
N ASN A 50 5.69 -7.61 -16.19
CA ASN A 50 5.08 -7.39 -17.51
C ASN A 50 3.65 -6.87 -17.39
N LEU A 51 2.99 -7.18 -16.29
CA LEU A 51 1.63 -6.72 -15.99
C LEU A 51 1.58 -5.19 -15.77
N ASN A 52 2.70 -4.59 -15.32
CA ASN A 52 2.80 -3.16 -14.99
C ASN A 52 1.62 -2.67 -14.12
N ALA A 53 1.24 -3.49 -13.14
CA ALA A 53 0.10 -3.21 -12.28
C ALA A 53 0.40 -2.03 -11.35
N ASP A 54 -0.46 -1.02 -11.39
CA ASP A 54 -0.46 0.03 -10.37
C ASP A 54 -1.07 -0.47 -9.06
N TYR A 55 -0.99 0.36 -8.01
CA TYR A 55 -1.48 0.00 -6.68
C TYR A 55 -2.93 -0.48 -6.66
N GLU A 56 -3.84 0.22 -7.36
CA GLU A 56 -5.27 -0.18 -7.39
C GLU A 56 -5.46 -1.51 -8.13
N THR A 57 -4.71 -1.73 -9.21
CA THR A 57 -4.70 -3.00 -9.94
C THR A 57 -4.20 -4.14 -9.05
N LYS A 58 -3.15 -3.92 -8.24
CA LYS A 58 -2.65 -4.90 -7.27
C LYS A 58 -3.66 -5.20 -6.17
N VAL A 59 -4.35 -4.18 -5.64
CA VAL A 59 -5.43 -4.38 -4.65
C VAL A 59 -6.55 -5.24 -5.25
N LEU A 60 -6.95 -4.97 -6.50
CA LEU A 60 -7.97 -5.76 -7.18
C LEU A 60 -7.53 -7.21 -7.40
N LEU A 61 -6.30 -7.43 -7.88
CA LEU A 61 -5.71 -8.77 -8.03
C LEU A 61 -5.68 -9.52 -6.70
N ALA A 62 -5.34 -8.83 -5.60
CA ALA A 62 -5.30 -9.44 -4.28
C ALA A 62 -6.70 -9.89 -3.85
N CYS A 63 -7.73 -9.07 -4.09
CA CYS A 63 -9.13 -9.47 -3.85
C CYS A 63 -9.53 -10.70 -4.68
N ILE A 64 -9.16 -10.73 -5.96
CA ILE A 64 -9.41 -11.89 -6.85
C ILE A 64 -8.69 -13.14 -6.33
N ALA A 65 -7.49 -12.97 -5.79
CA ALA A 65 -6.66 -14.05 -5.22
C ALA A 65 -7.09 -14.47 -3.80
N GLY A 66 -8.17 -13.89 -3.24
CA GLY A 66 -8.76 -14.31 -1.97
C GLY A 66 -8.50 -13.38 -0.77
N LEU A 67 -7.94 -12.18 -0.98
CA LEU A 67 -7.91 -11.16 0.06
C LEU A 67 -9.34 -10.77 0.45
N HIS A 68 -9.60 -10.62 1.76
CA HIS A 68 -10.94 -10.34 2.27
C HIS A 68 -11.52 -9.06 1.65
N ALA A 69 -12.74 -9.13 1.12
CA ALA A 69 -13.36 -8.04 0.36
C ALA A 69 -13.49 -6.74 1.15
N ASP A 70 -13.68 -6.82 2.48
CA ASP A 70 -13.76 -5.65 3.36
C ASP A 70 -12.47 -4.82 3.38
N LEU A 71 -11.33 -5.40 2.99
CA LEU A 71 -10.05 -4.69 2.89
C LEU A 71 -9.94 -3.85 1.60
N LYS A 72 -10.78 -4.10 0.59
CA LYS A 72 -10.71 -3.35 -0.68
C LYS A 72 -10.94 -1.85 -0.45
N ALA A 73 -12.03 -1.51 0.24
CA ALA A 73 -12.41 -0.12 0.47
C ALA A 73 -11.32 0.69 1.22
N PRO A 74 -10.79 0.24 2.38
CA PRO A 74 -9.73 0.96 3.08
C PRO A 74 -8.42 1.02 2.29
N LEU A 75 -8.03 -0.05 1.56
CA LEU A 75 -6.83 -0.02 0.72
C LEU A 75 -6.96 1.00 -0.43
N SER A 76 -8.09 0.99 -1.15
CA SER A 76 -8.35 2.00 -2.19
C SER A 76 -8.41 3.43 -1.63
N ALA A 77 -8.97 3.62 -0.42
CA ALA A 77 -8.97 4.93 0.24
C ALA A 77 -7.54 5.40 0.56
N PHE A 78 -6.69 4.49 1.01
CA PHE A 78 -5.29 4.76 1.30
C PHE A 78 -4.49 5.11 0.03
N GLY A 79 -4.72 4.42 -1.10
CA GLY A 79 -4.14 4.79 -2.39
C GLY A 79 -4.54 6.20 -2.84
N LYS A 80 -5.80 6.60 -2.61
CA LYS A 80 -6.27 7.97 -2.87
C LYS A 80 -5.62 9.00 -1.95
N LEU A 81 -5.42 8.67 -0.66
CA LEU A 81 -4.73 9.54 0.29
C LEU A 81 -3.30 9.83 -0.18
N ARG A 82 -2.54 8.79 -0.56
CA ARG A 82 -1.21 8.96 -1.14
C ARG A 82 -1.23 9.85 -2.38
N ASN A 83 -2.20 9.66 -3.28
CA ASN A 83 -2.32 10.50 -4.48
C ASN A 83 -2.60 11.96 -4.16
N ARG A 84 -3.42 12.26 -3.12
CA ARG A 84 -3.65 13.64 -2.67
C ARG A 84 -2.35 14.29 -2.22
N PHE A 85 -1.55 13.58 -1.44
CA PHE A 85 -0.23 14.05 -0.99
C PHE A 85 0.77 14.25 -2.14
N ALA A 86 0.79 13.35 -3.13
CA ALA A 86 1.65 13.50 -4.31
C ALA A 86 1.30 14.72 -5.19
N HIS A 87 0.02 15.07 -5.30
CA HIS A 87 -0.44 16.23 -6.08
C HIS A 87 -0.49 17.54 -5.27
N ARG A 88 -0.44 17.47 -3.94
CA ARG A 88 -0.53 18.62 -3.03
C ARG A 88 0.53 18.50 -1.94
N PRO A 89 1.77 18.97 -2.20
CA PRO A 89 2.87 18.86 -1.25
C PRO A 89 2.58 19.48 0.13
N ASN A 90 1.67 20.45 0.20
CA ASN A 90 1.23 21.12 1.44
C ASN A 90 -0.07 20.56 2.03
N TYR A 91 -0.53 19.38 1.60
CA TYR A 91 -1.69 18.73 2.18
C TYR A 91 -1.40 18.34 3.63
N LYS A 92 -2.40 18.52 4.51
CA LYS A 92 -2.34 18.11 5.91
C LYS A 92 -3.43 17.09 6.16
N LEU A 93 -3.13 16.09 6.99
CA LEU A 93 -4.14 15.14 7.43
C LEU A 93 -5.28 15.89 8.13
N SER A 94 -6.50 15.51 7.77
CA SER A 94 -7.72 16.04 8.39
C SER A 94 -8.53 14.88 9.00
N ALA A 95 -9.47 15.20 9.89
CA ALA A 95 -10.35 14.19 10.49
C ALA A 95 -11.22 13.44 9.47
N THR A 96 -11.33 13.94 8.23
CA THR A 96 -12.03 13.26 7.13
C THR A 96 -11.16 12.28 6.35
N ASP A 97 -9.85 12.21 6.65
CA ASP A 97 -8.90 11.27 6.06
C ASP A 97 -8.64 10.02 6.90
N ALA A 98 -9.09 10.02 8.16
CA ALA A 98 -9.01 8.91 9.13
C ALA A 98 -10.32 8.12 9.14
#